data_AF-A0A1V9G390-F1
#
_entry.id   AF-A0A1V9G390-F1
#
_cell.length_a   1.000
_cell.length_b   1.000
_cell.length_c   1.000
_cell.angle_alpha   90.00
_cell.angle_beta   90.00
_cell.angle_gamma   90.00
#
_symmetry.space_group_name_H-M   'P 1'
#
loop_
_entity.id
_entity.type
_entity.pdbx_description
1 polymer ?
#
loop_
_entity_poly.entity_id
_entity_poly.type
_entity_poly.pdbx_seq_one_letter_code
_entity_poly.pdbx_strand_id
1 'polypeptide(L)'
;MSKQQAPLEYLSKFIPATAVPRVLEFLHQYKVHLTITRERKSILGDYRHATTDKNHRISVNGNLNPYAFLITLIHELAHLVTFTRYGHRVSPHGREWKDLYATLLKDFLGKEIFPPVVEQALKQSMHDLPASSCADEGLMRVLKKFDRDNGLVMVEQLPEGQLFDIGEGRIFRKGKKLRKRFQCVEVETGKLYLFSPIYEVKAC
;
A
#
# COMPACT_ATOMS: atom_id res chain seq x y z
N MET A 1 -13.13 8.39 30.40
CA MET A 1 -12.07 8.24 29.37
C MET A 1 -11.93 9.58 28.66
N SER A 2 -10.71 10.13 28.55
CA SER A 2 -10.54 11.45 27.91
C SER A 2 -10.81 11.33 26.39
N LYS A 3 -11.33 12.41 25.76
CA LYS A 3 -11.59 12.42 24.31
C LYS A 3 -10.36 12.11 23.44
N GLN A 4 -9.15 12.21 23.99
CA GLN A 4 -7.88 11.93 23.31
C GLN A 4 -7.41 10.47 23.42
N GLN A 5 -7.86 9.71 24.43
CA GLN A 5 -7.49 8.29 24.58
C GLN A 5 -8.17 7.38 23.54
N ALA A 6 -9.45 7.66 23.23
CA ALA A 6 -10.21 6.81 22.31
C ALA A 6 -9.68 6.78 20.85
N PRO A 7 -9.21 7.90 20.26
CA PRO A 7 -8.54 7.89 18.95
C PRO A 7 -7.21 7.12 18.95
N LEU A 8 -6.46 7.18 20.05
CA LEU A 8 -5.14 6.57 20.20
C LEU A 8 -5.23 5.04 20.22
N GLU A 9 -6.13 4.51 21.05
CA GLU A 9 -6.41 3.08 21.16
C GLU A 9 -7.05 2.49 19.89
N TYR A 10 -7.77 3.29 19.13
CA TYR A 10 -8.36 2.84 17.87
C TYR A 10 -7.30 2.74 16.77
N LEU A 11 -6.46 3.76 16.61
CA LEU A 11 -5.44 3.79 15.55
C LEU A 11 -4.32 2.77 15.79
N SER A 12 -3.97 2.47 17.04
CA SER A 12 -2.98 1.45 17.40
C SER A 12 -3.35 0.03 16.95
N LYS A 13 -4.60 -0.20 16.53
CA LYS A 13 -5.03 -1.47 15.93
C LYS A 13 -4.58 -1.65 14.48
N PHE A 14 -4.16 -0.56 13.82
CA PHE A 14 -3.89 -0.53 12.38
C PHE A 14 -2.46 -0.13 12.03
N ILE A 15 -1.68 0.42 12.97
CA ILE A 15 -0.28 0.80 12.77
C ILE A 15 0.57 0.41 13.98
N PRO A 16 1.90 0.32 13.87
CA PRO A 16 2.77 0.12 15.01
C PRO A 16 2.52 1.18 16.10
N ALA A 17 2.44 0.77 17.37
CA ALA A 17 2.11 1.65 18.48
C ALA A 17 3.06 2.86 18.60
N THR A 18 4.35 2.65 18.30
CA THR A 18 5.40 3.67 18.29
C THR A 18 5.19 4.75 17.22
N ALA A 19 4.44 4.46 16.16
CA ALA A 19 4.11 5.43 15.10
C ALA A 19 2.88 6.30 15.42
N VAL A 20 2.00 5.86 16.33
CA VAL A 20 0.71 6.50 16.61
C VAL A 20 0.84 7.98 16.98
N PRO A 21 1.74 8.40 17.90
CA PRO A 21 1.85 9.81 18.28
C PRO A 21 2.14 10.72 17.08
N ARG A 22 3.11 10.32 16.24
CA ARG A 22 3.50 11.12 15.07
C ARG A 22 2.41 11.19 14.01
N VAL A 23 1.67 10.09 13.81
CA VAL A 23 0.52 10.10 12.89
C VAL A 23 -0.58 11.04 13.40
N LEU A 24 -0.90 11.01 14.70
CA LEU A 24 -1.91 11.90 15.27
C LEU A 24 -1.52 13.38 15.13
N GLU A 25 -0.24 13.72 15.32
CA GLU A 25 0.28 15.06 15.06
C GLU A 25 -0.01 15.51 13.62
N PHE A 26 0.28 14.66 12.62
CA PHE A 26 -0.03 14.98 11.23
C PHE A 26 -1.53 15.13 10.97
N LEU A 27 -2.37 14.22 11.48
CA LEU A 27 -3.82 14.30 11.30
C LEU A 27 -4.40 15.59 11.90
N HIS A 28 -3.90 16.02 13.06
CA HIS A 28 -4.30 17.28 13.69
C HIS A 28 -3.76 18.50 12.94
N GLN A 29 -2.48 18.51 12.59
CA GLN A 29 -1.82 19.62 11.88
C GLN A 29 -2.52 19.92 10.56
N TYR A 30 -2.84 18.88 9.78
CA TYR A 30 -3.47 19.01 8.47
C TYR A 30 -5.00 18.94 8.50
N LYS A 31 -5.60 18.87 9.70
CA LYS A 31 -7.06 18.82 9.92
C LYS A 31 -7.74 17.73 9.06
N VAL A 32 -7.14 16.53 9.05
CA VAL A 32 -7.60 15.41 8.22
C VAL A 32 -8.68 14.63 8.94
N HIS A 33 -9.75 14.31 8.21
CA HIS A 33 -10.67 13.25 8.60
C HIS A 33 -10.19 11.92 8.02
N LEU A 34 -9.63 11.06 8.86
CA LEU A 34 -9.21 9.71 8.49
C LEU A 34 -10.39 8.73 8.61
N THR A 35 -10.68 8.00 7.54
CA THR A 35 -11.68 6.94 7.50
C THR A 35 -11.02 5.60 7.23
N ILE A 36 -11.23 4.63 8.11
CA ILE A 36 -10.77 3.24 7.88
C ILE A 36 -11.90 2.49 7.18
N THR A 37 -11.65 2.00 5.97
CA THR A 37 -12.67 1.37 5.13
C THR A 37 -12.54 -0.15 5.13
N ARG A 38 -13.60 -0.83 4.68
CA ARG A 38 -13.49 -2.23 4.25
C ARG A 38 -12.52 -2.33 3.05
N GLU A 39 -12.08 -3.54 2.77
CA GLU A 39 -11.20 -3.83 1.64
C GLU A 39 -11.81 -3.36 0.31
N ARG A 40 -10.96 -2.71 -0.50
CA ARG A 40 -11.23 -2.38 -1.89
C ARG A 40 -10.11 -2.97 -2.74
N LYS A 41 -10.45 -3.73 -3.77
CA LYS A 41 -9.46 -4.42 -4.63
C LYS A 41 -8.65 -3.47 -5.51
N SER A 42 -9.21 -2.32 -5.88
CA SER A 42 -8.57 -1.39 -6.84
C SER A 42 -7.68 -0.32 -6.21
N ILE A 43 -7.90 0.02 -4.94
CA ILE A 43 -7.18 1.08 -4.22
C ILE A 43 -6.98 0.71 -2.75
N LEU A 44 -5.79 1.02 -2.22
CA LEU A 44 -5.45 0.78 -0.81
C LEU A 44 -5.74 2.01 0.06
N GLY A 45 -5.56 3.20 -0.51
CA GLY A 45 -5.84 4.50 0.09
C GLY A 45 -6.43 5.48 -0.93
N ASP A 46 -7.02 6.57 -0.44
CA ASP A 46 -7.51 7.68 -1.26
C ASP A 46 -7.51 8.98 -0.45
N TYR A 47 -6.89 10.02 -1.00
CA TYR A 47 -6.95 11.39 -0.51
C TYR A 47 -7.96 12.24 -1.31
N ARG A 48 -8.79 13.01 -0.59
CA ARG A 48 -9.68 14.01 -1.17
C ARG A 48 -9.47 15.38 -0.51
N HIS A 49 -9.27 16.39 -1.35
CA HIS A 49 -9.08 17.77 -0.89
C HIS A 49 -10.33 18.33 -0.20
N ALA A 50 -10.11 19.36 0.62
CA ALA A 50 -11.18 20.08 1.30
C ALA A 50 -12.08 20.80 0.29
N THR A 51 -13.37 20.85 0.59
CA THR A 51 -14.39 21.63 -0.12
C THR A 51 -15.04 22.60 0.87
N THR A 52 -15.88 23.52 0.41
CA THR A 52 -16.57 24.50 1.29
C THR A 52 -17.19 23.86 2.53
N ASP A 53 -17.81 22.69 2.37
CA ASP A 53 -18.53 22.01 3.46
C ASP A 53 -17.74 20.88 4.14
N LYS A 54 -16.52 20.56 3.69
CA LYS A 54 -15.80 19.37 4.15
C LYS A 54 -14.30 19.59 4.24
N ASN A 55 -13.71 19.19 5.37
CA ASN A 55 -12.26 19.12 5.54
C ASN A 55 -11.61 18.11 4.58
N HIS A 56 -10.27 18.13 4.53
CA HIS A 56 -9.47 17.10 3.88
C HIS A 56 -9.84 15.72 4.42
N ARG A 57 -9.94 14.73 3.52
CA ARG A 57 -10.30 13.35 3.88
C ARG A 57 -9.25 12.40 3.35
N ILE A 58 -8.87 11.44 4.18
CA ILE A 58 -8.04 10.30 3.78
C ILE A 58 -8.82 9.04 4.13
N SER A 59 -8.86 8.08 3.21
CA SER A 59 -9.36 6.74 3.51
C SER A 59 -8.26 5.71 3.31
N VAL A 60 -8.22 4.67 4.15
CA VAL A 60 -7.28 3.54 4.05
C VAL A 60 -8.01 2.24 4.33
N ASN A 61 -7.72 1.19 3.55
CA ASN A 61 -8.28 -0.14 3.77
C ASN A 61 -7.81 -0.71 5.12
N GLY A 62 -8.75 -1.11 5.97
CA GLY A 62 -8.48 -1.59 7.33
C GLY A 62 -7.98 -3.02 7.42
N ASN A 63 -7.94 -3.78 6.32
CA ASN A 63 -7.44 -5.15 6.26
C ASN A 63 -5.92 -5.23 6.00
N LEU A 64 -5.26 -4.11 5.76
CA LEU A 64 -3.81 -4.06 5.57
C LEU A 64 -3.07 -4.47 6.85
N ASN A 65 -1.91 -5.11 6.69
CA ASN A 65 -0.99 -5.28 7.82
C ASN A 65 -0.50 -3.91 8.34
N PRO A 66 -0.03 -3.82 9.60
CA PRO A 66 0.28 -2.55 10.24
C PRO A 66 1.28 -1.66 9.48
N TYR A 67 2.25 -2.27 8.82
CA TYR A 67 3.28 -1.54 8.07
C TYR A 67 2.73 -1.02 6.74
N ALA A 68 1.99 -1.86 6.02
CA ALA A 68 1.34 -1.47 4.76
C ALA A 68 0.33 -0.35 4.98
N PHE A 69 -0.45 -0.40 6.08
CA PHE A 69 -1.38 0.65 6.45
C PHE A 69 -0.65 1.98 6.69
N LEU A 70 0.41 1.97 7.52
CA LEU A 70 1.17 3.17 7.84
C LEU A 70 1.78 3.82 6.59
N ILE A 71 2.40 3.00 5.72
CA ILE A 71 3.00 3.47 4.46
C ILE A 71 1.93 4.07 3.54
N THR A 72 0.77 3.41 3.42
CA THR A 72 -0.37 3.92 2.63
C THR A 72 -0.89 5.24 3.19
N LEU A 73 -1.00 5.37 4.51
CA LEU A 73 -1.43 6.60 5.14
C LEU A 73 -0.44 7.75 4.86
N ILE A 74 0.87 7.50 4.95
CA ILE A 74 1.90 8.48 4.64
C ILE A 74 1.84 8.88 3.16
N HIS A 75 1.54 7.95 2.26
CA HIS A 75 1.32 8.22 0.83
C HIS A 75 0.19 9.24 0.61
N GLU A 76 -0.96 9.00 1.23
CA GLU A 76 -2.11 9.89 1.11
C GLU A 76 -1.87 11.25 1.79
N LEU A 77 -1.13 11.26 2.92
CA LEU A 77 -0.67 12.51 3.54
C LEU A 77 0.25 13.29 2.60
N ALA A 78 1.15 12.64 1.88
CA ALA A 78 2.00 13.32 0.90
C ALA A 78 1.18 13.96 -0.24
N HIS A 79 0.11 13.29 -0.70
CA HIS A 79 -0.83 13.91 -1.63
C HIS A 79 -1.50 15.16 -1.06
N LEU A 80 -1.93 15.10 0.20
CA LEU A 80 -2.49 16.26 0.88
C LEU A 80 -1.48 17.40 0.94
N VAL A 81 -0.28 17.16 1.49
CA VAL A 81 0.72 18.21 1.69
C VAL A 81 1.14 18.83 0.35
N THR A 82 1.25 18.00 -0.70
CA THR A 82 1.52 18.48 -2.06
C THR A 82 0.41 19.39 -2.56
N PHE A 83 -0.85 18.99 -2.39
CA PHE A 83 -2.00 19.81 -2.79
C PHE A 83 -2.04 21.13 -2.01
N THR A 84 -1.84 21.10 -0.70
CA THR A 84 -1.83 22.32 0.13
C THR A 84 -0.75 23.30 -0.30
N ARG A 85 0.42 22.82 -0.76
CA ARG A 85 1.56 23.66 -1.15
C ARG A 85 1.52 24.12 -2.61
N TYR A 86 1.08 23.26 -3.52
CA TYR A 86 1.21 23.48 -4.97
C TYR A 86 -0.13 23.49 -5.72
N GLY A 87 -1.23 23.08 -5.09
CA GLY A 87 -2.53 22.92 -5.73
C GLY A 87 -2.48 21.91 -6.88
N HIS A 88 -3.22 22.18 -7.95
CA HIS A 88 -3.27 21.33 -9.16
C HIS A 88 -2.15 21.64 -10.18
N ARG A 89 -1.10 22.36 -9.78
CA ARG A 89 -0.05 22.85 -10.72
C ARG A 89 1.04 21.82 -10.99
N VAL A 90 1.12 20.77 -10.18
CA VAL A 90 2.17 19.75 -10.25
C VAL A 90 1.54 18.40 -10.56
N SER A 91 2.31 17.54 -11.24
CA SER A 91 1.85 16.20 -11.58
C SER A 91 1.66 15.34 -10.32
N PRO A 92 0.63 14.48 -10.29
CA PRO A 92 0.55 13.41 -9.30
C PRO A 92 1.84 12.60 -9.31
N HIS A 93 2.39 12.34 -8.11
CA HIS A 93 3.63 11.58 -7.93
C HIS A 93 4.85 12.15 -8.69
N GLY A 94 4.79 13.44 -9.05
CA GLY A 94 5.91 14.21 -9.59
C GLY A 94 6.99 14.48 -8.55
N ARG A 95 7.99 15.28 -8.94
CA ARG A 95 9.15 15.58 -8.08
C ARG A 95 8.74 16.13 -6.72
N GLU A 96 7.83 17.10 -6.70
CA GLU A 96 7.35 17.76 -5.48
C GLU A 96 6.69 16.76 -4.53
N TRP A 97 5.86 15.86 -5.08
CA TRP A 97 5.22 14.82 -4.29
C TRP A 97 6.26 13.82 -3.74
N LYS A 98 7.23 13.41 -4.55
CA LYS A 98 8.30 12.48 -4.13
C LYS A 98 9.15 13.07 -3.00
N ASP A 99 9.51 14.34 -3.11
CA ASP A 99 10.28 15.07 -2.10
C ASP A 99 9.50 15.17 -0.78
N LEU A 100 8.20 15.48 -0.85
CA LEU A 100 7.32 15.55 0.32
C LEU A 100 7.07 14.18 0.95
N TYR A 101 6.82 13.14 0.13
CA TYR A 101 6.66 11.78 0.61
C TYR A 101 7.91 11.29 1.35
N ALA A 102 9.09 11.49 0.77
CA ALA A 102 10.36 11.15 1.41
C ALA A 102 10.56 11.94 2.71
N THR A 103 10.19 13.23 2.74
CA THR A 103 10.26 14.06 3.94
C THR A 103 9.37 13.53 5.06
N LEU A 104 8.10 13.21 4.76
CA LEU A 104 7.17 12.66 5.74
C LEU A 104 7.62 11.27 6.23
N LEU A 105 8.12 10.42 5.33
CA LEU A 105 8.53 9.06 5.67
C LEU A 105 9.74 9.03 6.60
N LYS A 106 10.67 10.00 6.49
CA LYS A 106 11.84 10.13 7.37
C LYS A 106 11.48 10.23 8.85
N ASP A 107 10.30 10.72 9.19
CA ASP A 107 9.84 10.79 10.57
C ASP A 107 9.55 9.41 11.19
N PHE A 108 9.55 8.35 10.38
CA PHE A 108 9.29 6.98 10.82
C PHE A 108 10.48 6.03 10.64
N LEU A 109 11.46 6.39 9.80
CA LEU A 109 12.65 5.56 9.54
C LEU A 109 13.67 5.68 10.67
N GLY A 110 14.37 4.59 10.99
CA GLY A 110 15.40 4.57 12.04
C GLY A 110 14.87 4.71 13.47
N LYS A 111 13.55 4.56 13.67
CA LYS A 111 12.87 4.66 14.97
C LYS A 111 12.32 3.31 15.46
N GLU A 112 12.82 2.21 14.89
CA GLU A 112 12.38 0.85 15.20
C GLU A 112 10.86 0.63 14.98
N ILE A 113 10.25 1.44 14.10
CA ILE A 113 8.83 1.34 13.72
C ILE A 113 8.63 0.23 12.69
N PHE A 114 9.56 0.12 11.75
CA PHE A 114 9.52 -0.88 10.69
C PHE A 114 10.52 -2.01 10.98
N PRO A 115 10.16 -3.28 10.70
CA PRO A 115 11.13 -4.37 10.67
C PRO A 115 12.28 -4.03 9.71
N PRO A 116 13.52 -4.47 9.99
CA PRO A 116 14.69 -4.11 9.17
C PRO A 116 14.50 -4.38 7.66
N VAL A 117 13.84 -5.48 7.30
CA VAL A 117 13.54 -5.82 5.91
C VAL A 117 12.57 -4.84 5.23
N VAL A 118 11.58 -4.33 5.96
CA VAL A 118 10.63 -3.33 5.46
C VAL A 118 11.33 -1.98 5.32
N GLU A 119 12.12 -1.60 6.33
CA GLU A 119 12.87 -0.34 6.31
C GLU A 119 13.89 -0.31 5.15
N GLN A 120 14.60 -1.41 4.91
CA GLN A 120 15.51 -1.54 3.79
C GLN A 120 14.79 -1.43 2.44
N ALA A 121 13.65 -2.10 2.28
CA ALA A 121 12.85 -2.02 1.06
C ALA A 121 12.31 -0.60 0.83
N LEU A 122 11.87 0.10 1.89
CA LEU A 122 11.45 1.50 1.82
C LEU A 122 12.60 2.41 1.38
N LYS A 123 13.81 2.24 1.92
CA LYS A 123 15.00 3.02 1.54
C LYS A 123 15.35 2.82 0.07
N GLN A 124 15.25 1.61 -0.45
CA GLN A 124 15.45 1.31 -1.88
C GLN A 124 14.35 1.95 -2.74
N SER A 125 13.09 1.81 -2.32
CA SER A 125 11.92 2.40 -3.00
C SER A 125 12.03 3.92 -3.12
N MET A 126 12.50 4.61 -2.07
CA MET A 126 12.67 6.06 -2.07
C MET A 126 13.67 6.56 -3.14
N HIS A 127 14.68 5.76 -3.48
CA HIS A 127 15.68 6.13 -4.48
C HIS A 127 15.12 6.06 -5.92
N ASP A 128 14.11 5.22 -6.16
CA ASP A 128 13.46 5.04 -7.46
C ASP A 128 11.93 4.97 -7.29
N LEU A 129 11.33 6.00 -6.69
CA LEU A 129 9.90 6.01 -6.36
C LEU A 129 9.10 5.83 -7.67
N PRO A 130 8.37 4.71 -7.83
CA PRO A 130 7.48 4.57 -8.98
C PRO A 130 6.37 5.62 -8.88
N ALA A 131 5.77 5.96 -10.02
CA ALA A 131 4.68 6.93 -10.10
C ALA A 131 3.43 6.52 -9.31
N SER A 132 3.39 5.34 -8.68
CA SER A 132 2.44 5.03 -7.60
C SER A 132 3.11 4.14 -6.55
N SER A 133 2.86 4.36 -5.26
CA SER A 133 3.46 3.51 -4.20
C SER A 133 2.94 2.07 -4.21
N CYS A 134 1.79 1.81 -4.84
CA CYS A 134 1.30 0.46 -5.10
C CYS A 134 2.07 -0.27 -6.23
N ALA A 135 2.94 0.42 -6.97
CA ALA A 135 3.67 -0.16 -8.10
C ALA A 135 5.09 -0.64 -7.75
N ASP A 136 5.56 -0.43 -6.51
CA ASP A 136 6.83 -1.01 -6.07
C ASP A 136 6.65 -2.49 -5.72
N GLU A 137 6.85 -3.36 -6.72
CA GLU A 137 6.79 -4.81 -6.53
C GLU A 137 7.79 -5.32 -5.48
N GLY A 138 8.91 -4.63 -5.26
CA GLY A 138 9.91 -4.96 -4.25
C GLY A 138 9.39 -4.74 -2.84
N LEU A 139 8.92 -3.52 -2.57
CA LEU A 139 8.31 -3.16 -1.28
C LEU A 139 7.06 -4.00 -0.99
N MET A 140 6.17 -4.14 -1.97
CA MET A 140 4.95 -4.93 -1.81
C MET A 140 5.24 -6.39 -1.47
N ARG A 141 6.23 -7.02 -2.12
CA ARG A 141 6.66 -8.38 -1.80
C ARG A 141 7.13 -8.51 -0.35
N VAL A 142 7.85 -7.53 0.16
CA VAL A 142 8.31 -7.54 1.56
C VAL A 142 7.14 -7.34 2.52
N LEU A 143 6.25 -6.39 2.23
CA LEU A 143 5.08 -6.12 3.07
C LEU A 143 4.13 -7.32 3.16
N LYS A 144 3.97 -8.09 2.07
CA LYS A 144 3.14 -9.31 2.05
C LYS A 144 3.56 -10.37 3.07
N LYS A 145 4.84 -10.40 3.46
CA LYS A 145 5.33 -11.33 4.50
C LYS A 145 4.74 -11.06 5.89
N PHE A 146 4.11 -9.90 6.07
CA PHE A 146 3.45 -9.48 7.31
C PHE A 146 1.92 -9.55 7.22
N ASP A 147 1.37 -9.96 6.08
CA ASP A 147 -0.06 -10.25 5.96
C ASP A 147 -0.39 -11.50 6.79
N ARG A 148 -1.65 -11.59 7.23
CA ARG A 148 -2.13 -12.82 7.87
C ARG A 148 -2.19 -13.92 6.82
N ASP A 149 -1.83 -15.13 7.21
CA ASP A 149 -1.95 -16.29 6.34
C ASP A 149 -3.41 -16.44 5.87
N ASN A 150 -3.59 -16.42 4.56
CA ASN A 150 -4.86 -16.54 3.88
C ASN A 150 -4.90 -17.79 2.95
N GLY A 151 -3.87 -18.65 3.02
CA GLY A 151 -3.74 -19.83 2.17
C GLY A 151 -3.45 -19.52 0.70
N LEU A 152 -3.15 -18.26 0.34
CA LEU A 152 -2.78 -17.86 -1.01
C LEU A 152 -1.25 -17.79 -1.14
N VAL A 153 -0.78 -17.95 -2.37
CA VAL A 153 0.64 -17.80 -2.73
C VAL A 153 0.78 -16.83 -3.89
N MET A 154 1.95 -16.22 -4.03
CA MET A 154 2.26 -15.36 -5.17
C MET A 154 2.54 -16.21 -6.42
N VAL A 155 2.12 -15.76 -7.59
CA VAL A 155 2.37 -16.46 -8.87
C VAL A 155 3.85 -16.79 -9.05
N GLU A 156 4.76 -15.91 -8.63
CA GLU A 156 6.20 -16.16 -8.75
C GLU A 156 6.71 -17.37 -7.94
N GLN A 157 6.01 -17.76 -6.88
CA GLN A 157 6.36 -18.88 -6.01
C GLN A 157 5.97 -20.25 -6.60
N LEU A 158 5.07 -20.29 -7.58
CA LEU A 158 4.67 -21.53 -8.25
C LEU A 158 5.78 -22.02 -9.21
N PRO A 159 6.00 -23.32 -9.40
CA PRO A 159 6.79 -23.84 -10.51
C PRO A 159 6.08 -23.62 -11.86
N GLU A 160 6.86 -23.56 -12.93
CA GLU A 160 6.31 -23.53 -14.29
C GLU A 160 5.50 -24.80 -14.57
N GLY A 161 4.35 -24.65 -15.22
CA GLY A 161 3.41 -25.73 -15.49
C GLY A 161 2.38 -25.98 -14.38
N GLN A 162 2.59 -25.48 -13.14
CA GLN A 162 1.61 -25.65 -12.08
C GLN A 162 0.31 -24.88 -12.39
N LEU A 163 -0.82 -25.49 -12.03
CA LEU A 163 -2.14 -24.88 -12.11
C LEU A 163 -2.42 -24.02 -10.87
N PHE A 164 -3.17 -22.94 -11.06
CA PHE A 164 -3.61 -22.07 -9.98
C PHE A 164 -4.97 -21.45 -10.28
N ASP A 165 -5.72 -21.15 -9.23
CA ASP A 165 -7.03 -20.50 -9.28
C ASP A 165 -6.91 -19.05 -8.81
N ILE A 166 -7.48 -18.12 -9.57
CA ILE A 166 -7.54 -16.68 -9.24
C ILE A 166 -8.87 -16.29 -8.56
N GLY A 167 -9.72 -17.27 -8.29
CA GLY A 167 -11.07 -17.13 -7.78
C GLY A 167 -12.13 -17.43 -8.83
N GLU A 168 -13.34 -17.74 -8.34
CA GLU A 168 -14.54 -17.96 -9.17
C GLU A 168 -14.37 -19.09 -10.22
N GLY A 169 -13.49 -20.06 -9.94
CA GLY A 169 -13.28 -21.24 -10.79
C GLY A 169 -12.38 -21.00 -12.00
N ARG A 170 -11.74 -19.84 -12.10
CA ARG A 170 -10.87 -19.50 -13.22
C ARG A 170 -9.47 -20.06 -13.01
N ILE A 171 -9.21 -21.21 -13.62
CA ILE A 171 -7.94 -21.93 -13.50
C ILE A 171 -6.97 -21.53 -14.61
N PHE A 172 -5.72 -21.28 -14.23
CA PHE A 172 -4.63 -20.92 -15.11
C PHE A 172 -3.46 -21.88 -14.94
N ARG A 173 -2.72 -22.11 -16.03
CA ARG A 173 -1.42 -22.77 -15.99
C ARG A 173 -0.31 -21.71 -16.03
N LYS A 174 0.59 -21.74 -15.05
CA LYS A 174 1.78 -20.89 -15.04
C LYS A 174 2.70 -21.27 -16.20
N GLY A 175 3.09 -20.30 -17.03
CA GLY A 175 4.13 -20.47 -18.03
C GLY A 175 5.38 -19.67 -17.68
N LYS A 176 6.20 -19.42 -18.71
CA LYS A 176 7.49 -18.74 -18.56
C LYS A 176 7.37 -17.32 -18.00
N LYS A 177 8.43 -16.91 -17.30
CA LYS A 177 8.65 -15.51 -16.95
C LYS A 177 9.10 -14.74 -18.20
N LEU A 178 8.44 -13.63 -18.49
CA LEU A 178 8.91 -12.63 -19.46
C LEU A 178 9.84 -11.64 -18.74
N ARG A 179 9.82 -10.35 -19.11
CA ARG A 179 10.64 -9.33 -18.43
C ARG A 179 10.22 -9.11 -16.97
N LYS A 180 8.98 -8.69 -16.74
CA LYS A 180 8.43 -8.38 -15.40
C LYS A 180 7.16 -9.17 -15.04
N ARG A 181 6.65 -9.98 -15.97
CA ARG A 181 5.34 -10.66 -15.84
C ARG A 181 5.47 -12.13 -16.19
N PHE A 182 4.59 -12.95 -15.65
CA PHE A 182 4.46 -14.36 -16.04
C PHE A 182 3.39 -14.48 -17.11
N GLN A 183 3.72 -15.22 -18.17
CA GLN A 183 2.76 -15.58 -19.21
C GLN A 183 2.02 -16.85 -18.77
N CYS A 184 0.72 -16.76 -18.54
CA CYS A 184 -0.11 -17.88 -18.08
C CYS A 184 -1.25 -18.13 -19.07
N VAL A 185 -1.70 -19.38 -19.17
CA VAL A 185 -2.80 -19.79 -20.05
C VAL A 185 -4.02 -20.12 -19.22
N GLU A 186 -5.17 -19.55 -19.52
CA GLU A 186 -6.45 -19.97 -18.94
C GLU A 186 -6.83 -21.35 -19.48
N VAL A 187 -7.08 -22.31 -18.59
CA VAL A 187 -7.27 -23.72 -18.97
C VAL A 187 -8.52 -23.92 -19.81
N GLU A 188 -9.61 -23.21 -19.50
CA GLU A 188 -10.90 -23.36 -20.18
C GLU A 188 -10.86 -22.79 -21.61
N THR A 189 -10.25 -21.62 -21.80
CA THR A 189 -10.33 -20.88 -23.07
C THR A 189 -9.08 -20.99 -23.93
N GLY A 190 -7.96 -21.47 -23.36
CA GLY A 190 -6.64 -21.45 -24.01
C GLY A 190 -6.05 -20.05 -24.18
N LYS A 191 -6.69 -19.00 -23.67
CA LYS A 191 -6.23 -17.61 -23.83
C LYS A 191 -5.03 -17.32 -22.94
N LEU A 192 -4.16 -16.45 -23.45
CA LEU A 192 -2.94 -16.01 -22.79
C LEU A 192 -3.17 -14.73 -21.97
N TYR A 193 -2.64 -14.72 -20.75
CA TYR A 193 -2.72 -13.61 -19.82
C TYR A 193 -1.36 -13.32 -19.18
N LEU A 194 -1.15 -12.06 -18.79
CA LEU A 194 0.08 -11.62 -18.11
C LEU A 194 -0.20 -11.34 -16.64
N PHE A 195 0.43 -12.11 -15.76
CA PHE A 195 0.29 -11.98 -14.31
C PHE A 195 1.46 -11.20 -13.71
N SER A 196 1.15 -10.36 -12.71
CA SER A 196 2.20 -9.79 -11.84
C SER A 196 2.87 -10.92 -11.05
N PRO A 197 4.19 -10.87 -10.80
CA PRO A 197 4.88 -11.82 -9.94
C PRO A 197 4.24 -11.96 -8.56
N ILE A 198 3.76 -10.85 -8.01
CA ILE A 198 3.18 -10.74 -6.67
C ILE A 198 1.65 -10.90 -6.63
N TYR A 199 1.03 -11.28 -7.76
CA TYR A 199 -0.40 -11.57 -7.79
C TYR A 199 -0.68 -12.81 -6.95
N GLU A 200 -1.63 -12.74 -6.02
CA GLU A 200 -1.98 -13.84 -5.12
C GLU A 200 -2.99 -14.78 -5.78
N VAL A 201 -2.74 -16.08 -5.64
CA VAL A 201 -3.50 -17.16 -6.25
C VAL A 201 -3.57 -18.34 -5.30
N LYS A 202 -4.57 -19.19 -5.49
CA LYS A 202 -4.64 -20.48 -4.80
C LYS A 202 -3.92 -21.53 -5.65
N ALA A 203 -2.87 -22.14 -5.11
CA ALA A 203 -2.20 -23.26 -5.76
C ALA A 203 -3.16 -24.46 -5.88
N CYS A 204 -3.22 -25.08 -7.06
CA CYS A 204 -3.92 -26.34 -7.29
C CYS A 204 -3.01 -27.55 -7.13
#